data_AF-A0A3D2Y2V6-F1
#
_entry.id   AF-A0A3D2Y2V6-F1
#
_cell.length_a   1.000
_cell.length_b   1.000
_cell.length_c   1.000
_cell.angle_alpha   90.00
_cell.angle_beta   90.00
_cell.angle_gamma   90.00
#
_symmetry.space_group_name_H-M   'P 1'
#
loop_
_entity.id
_entity.type
_entity.pdbx_description
1 polymer ?
#
loop_
_entity_poly.entity_id
_entity_poly.type
_entity_poly.pdbx_seq_one_letter_code
_entity_poly.pdbx_strand_id
1 'polypeptide(L)' 'MKTIEIDDELYAFIASQTKHIGESACEILRRLLIDEPGIVTTVVTSGASIP' A
#
# COMPACT_ATOMS: atom_id res chain seq x y z
N MET A 1 -4.67 4.47 -12.34
CA MET A 1 -3.71 4.06 -11.31
C MET A 1 -3.25 5.32 -10.59
N LYS A 2 -3.13 5.29 -9.26
CA LYS A 2 -2.54 6.39 -8.50
C LYS A 2 -1.09 6.02 -8.25
N THR A 3 -0.17 6.88 -8.62
CA THR A 3 1.26 6.70 -8.37
C THR A 3 1.57 7.27 -6.99
N ILE A 4 2.26 6.49 -6.16
CA ILE A 4 2.78 6.92 -4.87
C ILE A 4 4.29 6.73 -4.88
N GLU A 5 5.02 7.63 -4.25
CA GLU A 5 6.45 7.49 -4.03
C GLU A 5 6.69 6.97 -2.62
N ILE A 6 7.65 6.06 -2.50
CA ILE A 6 8.05 5.43 -1.25
C ILE A 6 9.57 5.36 -1.18
N ASP A 7 10.10 5.21 0.02
CA ASP A 7 11.52 5.00 0.26
C ASP A 7 12.02 3.62 -0.22
N ASP A 8 13.33 3.52 -0.44
CA ASP A 8 14.00 2.33 -0.98
C ASP A 8 13.88 1.11 -0.05
N GLU A 9 13.88 1.33 1.26
CA GLU A 9 13.73 0.27 2.25
C GLU A 9 12.33 -0.32 2.21
N LEU A 10 11.28 0.51 2.16
CA LEU A 10 9.91 0.06 2.01
C LEU A 10 9.68 -0.61 0.64
N TYR A 11 10.29 -0.10 -0.43
CA TYR A 11 10.23 -0.74 -1.74
C TYR A 11 10.84 -2.15 -1.70
N ALA A 12 12.05 -2.29 -1.12
CA ALA A 12 12.71 -3.57 -0.97
C ALA A 12 11.89 -4.55 -0.11
N PHE A 13 11.26 -4.05 0.96
CA PHE A 13 10.37 -4.85 1.78
C PHE A 13 9.17 -5.37 0.96
N ILE A 14 8.45 -4.50 0.26
CA ILE A 14 7.29 -4.91 -0.56
C ILE A 14 7.73 -5.90 -1.65
N ALA A 15 8.85 -5.65 -2.34
CA ALA A 15 9.39 -6.55 -3.35
C ALA A 15 9.78 -7.93 -2.78
N SER A 16 10.29 -7.98 -1.55
CA SER A 16 10.62 -9.26 -0.89
C SER A 16 9.39 -10.11 -0.55
N GLN A 17 8.20 -9.51 -0.49
CA GLN A 17 6.93 -10.17 -0.15
C GLN A 17 6.20 -10.75 -1.38
N THR A 18 6.83 -10.77 -2.56
CA THR A 18 6.31 -11.46 -3.75
C THR A 18 6.24 -12.97 -3.51
N LYS A 19 5.07 -13.55 -3.71
CA LYS A 19 4.80 -15.00 -3.64
C LYS A 19 4.49 -15.61 -5.01
N HIS A 20 3.97 -14.82 -5.95
CA HIS A 20 3.70 -15.23 -7.32
C HIS A 20 4.43 -14.30 -8.29
N ILE A 21 5.00 -14.88 -9.35
CA ILE A 21 5.70 -14.10 -10.37
C ILE A 21 4.69 -13.23 -11.13
N GLY A 22 4.96 -11.93 -11.22
CA GLY A 22 4.05 -10.98 -11.90
C GLY A 22 2.91 -10.43 -11.04
N GLU A 23 2.92 -10.64 -9.72
CA GLU A 23 2.01 -9.94 -8.80
C GLU A 23 2.20 -8.42 -8.91
N SER A 24 1.09 -7.69 -8.90
CA SER A 24 1.16 -6.23 -8.83
C SER A 24 1.50 -5.76 -7.41
N ALA A 25 2.21 -4.64 -7.28
CA ALA A 25 2.48 -4.03 -5.98
C ALA A 25 1.20 -3.82 -5.15
N CYS A 26 0.08 -3.48 -5.80
CA CYS A 26 -1.23 -3.36 -5.14
C CYS A 26 -1.75 -4.67 -4.54
N GLU A 27 -1.47 -5.82 -5.16
CA GLU A 27 -1.88 -7.14 -4.63
C GLU A 27 -1.04 -7.53 -3.43
N ILE A 28 0.28 -7.30 -3.51
CA ILE A 28 1.21 -7.50 -2.41
C ILE A 28 0.79 -6.63 -1.22
N LEU A 29 0.56 -5.33 -1.46
CA LEU A 29 0.10 -4.39 -0.44
C LEU A 29 -1.25 -4.79 0.16
N ARG A 30 -2.24 -5.18 -0.65
CA ARG A 30 -3.54 -5.65 -0.15
C ARG A 30 -3.37 -6.83 0.81
N ARG A 31 -2.53 -7.80 0.48
CA ARG A 31 -2.23 -8.93 1.37
C ARG A 31 -1.59 -8.44 2.68
N LEU A 32 -0.55 -7.61 2.59
CA LEU A 32 0.15 -7.09 3.77
C LEU A 32 -0.71 -6.16 4.65
N LEU A 33 -1.65 -5.42 4.07
CA LEU A 33 -2.51 -4.46 4.78
C LEU A 33 -3.81 -5.07 5.32
N ILE A 34 -4.32 -6.12 4.68
CA ILE A 34 -5.63 -6.72 5.01
C ILE A 34 -5.46 -8.00 5.84
N ASP A 35 -4.40 -8.78 5.59
CA ASP A 35 -4.14 -10.03 6.31
C ASP A 35 -3.42 -9.77 7.66
N GLU A 36 -2.65 -8.68 7.77
CA GLU A 36 -2.15 -8.17 9.06
C GLU A 36 -3.11 -7.10 9.59
N PRO A 37 -3.96 -7.41 10.60
CA PRO A 37 -4.94 -6.48 11.16
C PRO A 37 -4.30 -5.41 12.08
N GLY A 38 -3.25 -4.73 11.60
CA GLY A 38 -2.45 -3.82 12.43
C GLY A 38 -2.17 -2.45 11.83
N ILE A 39 -2.26 -2.27 10.51
CA ILE A 39 -1.92 -1.01 9.87
C ILE A 39 -3.16 -0.32 9.29
N VAL A 40 -3.99 0.19 10.19
CA VAL A 40 -5.07 1.11 9.84
C VAL A 40 -4.48 2.36 9.20
N THR A 41 -4.77 2.47 7.91
CA THR A 41 -4.53 3.60 7.05
C THR A 41 -5.13 4.86 7.69
N THR A 42 -4.26 5.70 8.27
CA THR A 42 -4.53 7.12 8.50
C THR A 42 -4.20 7.84 7.21
N VAL A 43 -5.07 7.77 6.19
CA VAL A 43 -5.06 8.78 5.12
C VAL A 43 -6.26 9.68 5.32
N VAL A 44 -5.97 10.79 6.00
CA VAL A 44 -6.60 12.10 5.89
C VAL A 44 -7.72 12.19 4.85
N THR A 45 -8.96 12.14 5.33
CA THR A 45 -10.10 12.77 4.67
C THR A 45 -9.91 14.28 4.77
N SER A 46 -9.10 14.85 3.88
CA SER A 46 -9.11 16.30 3.64
C SER A 46 -10.50 16.65 3.11
N GLY A 47 -11.27 17.31 3.98
CA GLY A 47 -12.69 17.60 3.80
C GLY A 47 -12.99 18.27 2.47
N ALA A 48 -13.91 17.65 1.72
CA ALA A 48 -14.72 18.35 0.75
C ALA A 48 -15.69 19.27 1.50
N SER A 49 -15.27 20.51 1.78
CA SER A 49 -16.19 21.62 1.95
C SER A 49 -16.50 22.19 0.58
N ILE A 50 -17.71 21.96 0.09
CA ILE A 50 -18.31 22.71 -1.03
C ILE A 50 -19.72 23.11 -0.56
N PRO A 51 -20.09 24.39 -0.68
CA PRO A 51 -21.17 25.05 0.08
C PRO A 51 -22.58 24.55 -0.19
#